data_AF-A0A9Q0C8A0-F1
#
_entry.id   AF-A0A9Q0C8A0-F1
#
_cell.length_a   1.000
_cell.length_b   1.000
_cell.length_c   1.000
_cell.angle_alpha   90.00
_cell.angle_beta   90.00
_cell.angle_gamma   90.00
#
_symmetry.space_group_name_H-M   'P 1'
#
loop_
_entity.id
_entity.type
_entity.pdbx_description
1 polymer ?
#
loop_
_entity_poly.entity_id
_entity_poly.type
_entity_poly.pdbx_seq_one_letter_code
_entity_poly.pdbx_strand_id
1 'polypeptide(L)'
;MMERALFSLGPLPQKNFDVVFEDLSSGRTRRGSPGRSPGGRDRARLHKPYSTKTFKVVLKFATKIPISVIAQAMKGHQSENAQEAFRVLDIILRQHSAA
;
A
#
# COMPACT_ATOMS: atom_id res chain seq x y z
N MET A 1 9.73 3.47 -10.73
CA MET A 1 8.32 3.46 -11.18
C MET A 1 7.58 2.52 -10.24
N MET A 2 6.45 2.91 -9.63
CA MET A 2 5.70 1.99 -8.76
C MET A 2 4.89 1.00 -9.62
N GLU A 3 5.01 -0.29 -9.33
CA GLU A 3 4.20 -1.36 -9.91
C GLU A 3 2.71 -1.11 -9.56
N ARG A 4 1.82 -1.14 -10.56
CA ARG A 4 0.36 -1.00 -10.38
C ARG A 4 -0.38 -2.33 -10.56
N ALA A 5 0.35 -3.44 -10.60
CA ALA A 5 -0.17 -4.78 -10.79
C ALA A 5 -0.29 -5.51 -9.44
N LEU A 6 -1.32 -6.35 -9.31
CA LEU A 6 -1.49 -7.27 -8.19
C LEU A 6 -1.47 -8.70 -8.74
N PHE A 7 -0.63 -9.55 -8.15
CA PHE A 7 -0.59 -10.98 -8.44
C PHE A 7 -1.27 -11.76 -7.31
N SER A 8 -2.12 -12.72 -7.66
CA SER A 8 -2.82 -13.58 -6.70
C SER A 8 -2.71 -15.06 -7.09
N LEU A 9 -2.61 -15.94 -6.08
CA LEU A 9 -2.80 -17.37 -6.27
C LEU A 9 -4.31 -17.67 -6.21
N GLY A 10 -4.90 -17.89 -7.38
CA GLY A 10 -6.32 -18.16 -7.52
C GLY A 10 -7.20 -16.89 -7.62
N PRO A 11 -8.53 -17.09 -7.68
CA PRO A 11 -9.48 -16.00 -7.83
C PRO A 11 -9.57 -15.13 -6.57
N LEU A 12 -9.73 -13.82 -6.77
CA LEU A 12 -9.98 -12.89 -5.68
C LEU A 12 -11.46 -12.90 -5.30
N PRO A 13 -11.80 -12.82 -4.00
CA PRO A 13 -13.20 -12.81 -3.54
C PRO A 13 -13.95 -11.54 -3.98
N GLN A 14 -13.25 -10.41 -4.11
CA GLN A 14 -13.79 -9.16 -4.62
C GLN A 14 -12.73 -8.39 -5.41
N LYS A 15 -13.20 -7.48 -6.29
CA LYS A 15 -12.34 -6.66 -7.16
C LYS A 15 -12.42 -5.16 -6.85
N ASN A 16 -13.42 -4.74 -6.09
CA ASN A 16 -13.64 -3.33 -5.74
C ASN A 16 -13.34 -3.16 -4.25
N PHE A 17 -12.53 -2.17 -3.91
CA PHE A 17 -12.09 -1.91 -2.55
C PHE A 17 -12.14 -0.42 -2.26
N ASP A 18 -12.64 -0.06 -1.08
CA ASP A 18 -12.50 1.29 -0.55
C ASP A 18 -11.30 1.30 0.41
N VAL A 19 -10.23 1.98 0.01
CA VAL A 19 -9.00 2.11 0.80
C VAL A 19 -9.07 3.41 1.56
N VAL A 20 -9.16 3.33 2.88
CA VAL A 20 -9.16 4.50 3.76
C VAL A 20 -7.74 4.75 4.24
N PHE A 21 -7.20 5.92 3.89
CA PHE A 21 -5.94 6.41 4.41
C PHE A 21 -6.20 7.40 5.54
N GLU A 22 -5.63 7.14 6.71
CA GLU A 22 -5.70 8.04 7.86
C GLU A 22 -4.40 8.83 8.00
N ASP A 23 -4.48 10.16 7.97
CA ASP A 23 -3.31 11.00 8.19
C ASP A 23 -3.08 11.19 9.70
N LEU A 24 -2.11 10.43 10.23
CA LEU A 24 -1.71 10.50 11.63
C LEU A 24 -0.87 11.75 11.97
N SER A 25 -0.56 12.63 11.01
CA SER A 25 0.38 13.76 11.20
C SER A 25 -0.19 14.98 11.93
N SER A 26 -1.48 14.97 12.30
CA SER A 26 -2.11 16.10 12.98
C SER A 26 -1.70 16.22 14.46
N GLY A 27 -0.51 16.79 14.76
CA GLY A 27 -0.23 17.19 16.14
C GLY A 27 1.18 17.57 16.58
N ARG A 28 2.13 17.97 15.71
CA ARG A 28 3.43 18.50 16.16
C ARG A 28 3.78 19.85 15.53
N THR A 29 3.00 20.88 15.82
CA THR A 29 3.49 22.26 15.69
C THR A 29 4.48 22.56 16.80
N ARG A 30 5.77 22.48 16.45
CA ARG A 30 6.88 23.14 17.14
C ARG A 30 6.67 24.66 17.07
N ARG A 31 6.11 25.30 18.10
CA ARG A 31 6.32 26.73 18.41
C ARG A 31 5.78 27.06 19.80
N GLY A 32 6.65 27.50 20.68
CA GLY A 32 6.27 28.06 21.98
C GLY A 32 7.49 28.44 22.80
N SER A 33 8.04 29.64 22.55
CA SER A 33 8.90 30.34 23.51
C SER A 33 8.13 30.54 24.85
N PRO A 34 8.82 30.64 26.00
CA PRO A 34 8.18 30.61 27.31
C PRO A 34 7.57 31.98 27.67
N GLY A 35 6.36 32.25 27.19
CA GLY A 35 5.57 33.43 27.56
C GLY A 35 4.45 33.05 28.54
N ARG A 36 4.69 33.29 29.83
CA ARG A 36 3.81 32.99 30.96
C ARG A 36 2.59 33.94 30.98
N SER A 37 1.37 33.40 31.05
CA SER A 37 0.18 34.12 31.56
C SER A 37 -0.85 33.12 32.12
N PRO A 38 -1.33 33.27 33.37
CA PRO A 38 -2.25 32.33 34.01
C PRO A 38 -3.69 32.84 33.90
N GLY A 39 -4.51 32.22 33.05
CA GLY A 39 -5.92 32.56 32.92
C GLY A 39 -6.72 31.35 32.45
N GLY A 40 -7.52 30.77 33.35
CA GLY A 40 -8.19 29.50 33.15
C GLY A 40 -9.51 29.58 32.39
N ARG A 41 -9.81 28.48 31.68
CA ARG A 41 -11.10 27.76 31.52
C ARG A 41 -11.12 27.01 30.18
N ASP A 42 -11.60 25.78 30.25
CA ASP A 42 -11.87 24.84 29.14
C ASP A 42 -10.71 24.36 28.27
N ARG A 43 -9.90 23.48 28.85
CA ARG A 43 -9.22 22.42 28.07
C ARG A 43 -10.18 21.28 27.76
N ALA A 44 -11.26 21.56 27.03
CA ALA A 44 -11.81 20.52 26.17
C ALA A 44 -10.77 20.31 25.08
N ARG A 45 -9.95 19.26 25.20
CA ARG A 45 -9.12 18.80 24.08
C ARG A 45 -10.11 18.42 22.99
N LEU A 46 -10.44 19.35 22.09
CA LEU A 46 -11.13 19.00 20.86
C LEU A 46 -10.26 17.93 20.21
N HIS A 47 -10.72 16.69 20.29
CA HIS A 47 -10.16 15.56 19.59
C HIS A 47 -10.20 15.96 18.12
N LYS A 48 -9.07 16.45 17.59
CA LYS A 48 -8.97 16.88 16.21
C LYS A 48 -9.32 15.64 15.38
N PRO A 49 -10.41 15.64 14.59
CA PRO A 49 -10.74 14.48 13.78
C PRO A 49 -9.58 14.25 12.84
N TYR A 50 -8.99 13.05 12.89
CA TYR A 50 -7.99 12.62 11.93
C TYR A 50 -8.58 12.80 10.54
N SER A 51 -7.84 13.49 9.66
CA SER A 51 -8.32 13.66 8.29
C SER A 51 -8.16 12.33 7.58
N THR A 52 -9.27 11.71 7.19
CA THR A 52 -9.27 10.48 6.41
C THR A 52 -9.50 10.80 4.93
N LYS A 53 -8.81 10.08 4.05
CA LYS A 53 -9.02 10.11 2.60
C LYS A 53 -9.41 8.70 2.16
N THR A 54 -10.56 8.58 1.51
CA THR A 54 -11.02 7.28 0.98
C THR A 54 -10.78 7.22 -0.52
N PHE A 55 -10.16 6.15 -0.99
CA PHE A 55 -9.87 5.90 -2.39
C PHE A 55 -10.64 4.68 -2.86
N LYS A 56 -11.42 4.83 -3.93
CA LYS A 56 -12.04 3.70 -4.62
C LYS A 56 -11.03 3.04 -5.55
N VAL A 57 -10.69 1.80 -5.27
CA VAL A 57 -9.74 0.99 -6.07
C VAL A 57 -10.51 -0.13 -6.76
N VAL A 58 -10.35 -0.23 -8.08
CA VAL A 58 -10.96 -1.28 -8.90
C VAL A 58 -9.87 -2.10 -9.56
N LEU A 59 -9.86 -3.40 -9.28
CA LEU A 59 -8.96 -4.36 -9.90
C LEU A 59 -9.55 -4.85 -11.22
N LYS A 60 -8.77 -4.69 -12.30
CA LYS A 60 -9.09 -5.28 -13.61
C LYS A 60 -8.24 -6.51 -13.82
N PHE A 61 -8.87 -7.58 -14.29
CA PHE A 61 -8.15 -8.76 -14.72
C PHE A 61 -7.27 -8.40 -15.92
N ALA A 62 -5.98 -8.70 -15.85
CA ALA A 62 -5.04 -8.44 -16.93
C ALA A 62 -4.73 -9.73 -17.69
N THR A 63 -4.17 -10.74 -17.02
CA THR A 63 -3.73 -11.99 -17.65
C THR A 63 -3.59 -13.12 -16.62
N LYS A 64 -3.43 -14.36 -17.11
CA LYS A 64 -2.98 -15.51 -16.32
C LYS A 64 -1.55 -15.85 -16.69
N ILE A 65 -0.70 -16.03 -15.67
CA ILE A 65 0.69 -16.46 -15.86
C ILE A 65 0.78 -17.91 -15.40
N PRO A 66 1.11 -18.85 -16.30
CA PRO A 66 1.30 -20.25 -15.90
C PRO A 66 2.53 -20.38 -14.99
N ILE A 67 2.39 -21.15 -13.90
CA ILE A 67 3.50 -21.43 -12.96
C ILE A 67 4.68 -22.09 -13.69
N SER A 68 4.41 -22.87 -14.73
CA SER A 68 5.45 -23.50 -15.56
C SER A 68 6.41 -22.50 -16.19
N VAL A 69 5.93 -21.31 -16.59
CA VAL A 69 6.75 -20.25 -17.17
C VAL A 69 7.74 -19.72 -16.12
N ILE A 70 7.29 -19.56 -14.87
CA ILE A 70 8.14 -19.17 -13.74
C ILE A 70 9.19 -20.26 -13.47
N ALA A 71 8.77 -21.52 -13.42
CA ALA A 71 9.68 -22.64 -13.20
C ALA A 71 10.74 -22.78 -14.30
N GLN A 72 10.38 -22.52 -15.56
CA GLN A 72 11.32 -22.52 -16.69
C GLN A 72 12.31 -21.36 -16.62
N ALA A 73 11.83 -20.15 -16.30
CA ALA A 73 12.67 -18.97 -16.11
C ALA A 73 13.69 -19.19 -14.98
N MET A 74 13.27 -19.81 -13.85
CA MET A 74 14.18 -20.17 -12.76
C MET A 74 15.26 -21.20 -13.17
N LYS A 75 14.97 -22.06 -14.15
CA LYS A 75 15.94 -23.00 -14.73
C LYS A 75 16.87 -22.34 -15.76
N GLY A 76 16.77 -21.03 -15.98
CA GLY A 76 17.59 -20.30 -16.94
C GLY A 76 17.11 -20.37 -18.38
N HIS A 77 15.89 -20.88 -18.64
CA HIS A 77 15.33 -20.85 -19.98
C HIS A 77 14.97 -19.41 -20.36
N GLN A 78 15.66 -18.88 -21.36
CA GLN A 78 15.35 -17.57 -21.91
C GLN A 78 14.16 -17.69 -22.85
N SER A 79 13.08 -16.97 -22.55
CA SER A 79 11.89 -16.83 -23.38
C SER A 79 11.37 -15.39 -23.27
N GLU A 80 10.51 -14.96 -24.19
CA GLU A 80 9.88 -13.64 -24.12
C GLU A 80 9.14 -13.41 -22.79
N ASN A 81 8.59 -14.47 -22.19
CA ASN A 81 7.83 -14.40 -20.95
C ASN A 81 8.71 -14.48 -19.69
N ALA A 82 10.02 -14.75 -19.82
CA ALA A 82 10.91 -14.88 -18.68
C ALA A 82 10.98 -13.58 -17.86
N GLN A 83 10.95 -12.43 -18.53
CA GLN A 83 10.94 -11.13 -17.85
C GLN A 83 9.70 -10.94 -16.98
N GLU A 84 8.52 -11.32 -17.49
CA GLU A 84 7.28 -11.20 -16.73
C GLU A 84 7.27 -12.16 -15.53
N ALA A 85 7.77 -13.38 -15.71
CA ALA A 85 7.96 -14.34 -14.62
C ALA A 85 8.86 -13.80 -13.49
N PHE A 86 9.96 -13.12 -13.82
CA PHE A 86 10.83 -12.51 -12.81
C PHE A 86 10.17 -11.33 -12.11
N ARG A 87 9.34 -10.53 -12.79
CA ARG A 87 8.56 -9.46 -12.16
C ARG A 87 7.55 -10.00 -11.15
N VAL A 88 6.84 -11.08 -11.50
CA VAL A 88 5.93 -11.77 -10.58
C VAL A 88 6.67 -12.20 -9.31
N LEU A 89 7.85 -12.83 -9.49
CA LEU A 89 8.66 -13.31 -8.38
C LEU A 89 9.13 -12.15 -7.48
N ASP A 90 9.67 -11.08 -8.06
CA ASP A 90 10.12 -9.89 -7.33
C ASP A 90 8.98 -9.27 -6.50
N ILE A 91 7.78 -9.17 -7.07
CA ILE A 91 6.61 -8.63 -6.36
C ILE A 91 6.19 -9.53 -5.19
N ILE A 92 6.10 -10.85 -5.40
CA ILE A 92 5.74 -11.80 -4.33
C ILE A 92 6.74 -11.74 -3.18
N LEU A 93 8.04 -11.70 -3.50
CA LEU A 93 9.10 -11.62 -2.49
C LEU A 93 9.04 -10.31 -1.71
N ARG A 94 8.88 -9.17 -2.39
CA ARG A 94 8.73 -7.85 -1.73
C ARG A 94 7.50 -7.78 -0.83
N GLN A 95 6.38 -8.37 -1.26
CA GLN A 95 5.16 -8.43 -0.44
C GLN A 95 5.38 -9.23 0.85
N HIS A 96 6.18 -10.30 0.81
CA HIS A 96 6.52 -11.09 2.00
C HIS A 96 7.60 -10.43 2.88
N SER A 97 8.50 -9.61 2.32
CA SER A 97 9.53 -8.90 3.09
C SER A 97 9.03 -7.67 3.84
N ALA A 98 7.82 -7.17 3.54
CA ALA A 98 7.20 -6.04 4.21
C ALA A 98 6.38 -6.44 5.46
N ALA A 99 6.49 -7.70 5.89
CA ALA A 99 5.83 -8.26 7.06
C ALA A 99 6.67 -8.09 8.34
#